data_AF-A0A7W1PXV4-F1
#
_entry.id   AF-A0A7W1PXV4-F1
#
_cell.length_a   1.000
_cell.length_b   1.000
_cell.length_c   1.000
_cell.angle_alpha   90.00
_cell.angle_beta   90.00
_cell.angle_gamma   90.00
#
_symmetry.space_group_name_H-M   'P 1'
#
loop_
_entity.id
_entity.type
_entity.pdbx_description
1 polymer ?
#
loop_
_entity_poly.entity_id
_entity_poly.type
_entity_poly.pdbx_seq_one_letter_code
_entity_poly.pdbx_strand_id
1 'polypeptide(L)' 'LYNLMGQEVLAFKIHDSSQASISIKDLAKGVYTVVVINPQQEKQIRKVVVF' A
#
# COMPACT_ATOMS: atom_id res chain seq x y z
N LEU A 1 2.82 -2.29 -1.16
CA LEU A 1 1.50 -2.67 -1.71
C LEU A 1 1.66 -4.00 -2.41
N TYR A 2 0.80 -4.97 -2.13
CA TYR A 2 0.92 -6.33 -2.64
C TYR A 2 -0.36 -6.76 -3.33
N ASN A 3 -0.26 -7.51 -4.42
CA ASN A 3 -1.41 -8.16 -5.04
C ASN A 3 -1.77 -9.47 -4.31
N LEU A 4 -2.83 -10.16 -4.75
CA LEU A 4 -3.27 -11.42 -4.13
C LEU A 4 -2.26 -12.58 -4.26
N MET A 5 -1.28 -12.48 -5.17
CA MET A 5 -0.20 -13.46 -5.29
C MET A 5 0.93 -13.21 -4.29
N GLY A 6 0.82 -12.17 -3.45
CA GLY A 6 1.87 -11.75 -2.52
C GLY A 6 3.02 -11.00 -3.20
N GLN A 7 2.89 -10.65 -4.48
CA GLN A 7 3.90 -9.87 -5.19
C GLN A 7 3.79 -8.40 -4.80
N GLU A 8 4.94 -7.78 -4.49
CA GLU A 8 5.02 -6.33 -4.29
C GLU A 8 4.84 -5.62 -5.63
N VAL A 9 3.81 -4.78 -5.71
CA VAL A 9 3.49 -4.02 -6.94
C VAL A 9 3.85 -2.54 -6.83
N LEU A 10 3.97 -2.02 -5.60
CA LEU A 10 4.33 -0.63 -5.36
C LEU A 10 4.89 -0.46 -3.95
N ALA A 11 6.02 0.23 -3.82
CA ALA A 11 6.60 0.65 -2.55
C ALA A 11 6.98 2.14 -2.61
N PHE A 12 6.70 2.87 -1.53
CA PHE A 12 7.03 4.29 -1.40
C PHE A 12 7.41 4.58 0.05
N LYS A 13 8.36 5.49 0.25
CA LYS A 13 8.75 5.98 1.58
C LYS A 13 8.04 7.30 1.84
N ILE A 14 7.30 7.37 2.93
CA ILE A 14 6.68 8.61 3.39
C ILE A 14 7.70 9.29 4.30
N HIS A 15 8.16 10.47 3.91
CA HIS A 15 9.20 11.20 4.63
C HIS A 15 8.63 12.22 5.62
N ASP A 16 7.45 12.78 5.35
CA ASP A 16 6.86 13.82 6.20
C ASP A 16 5.34 13.93 5.93
N SER A 17 4.51 13.43 6.84
CA SER A 17 3.08 13.79 7.03
C SER A 17 2.31 12.77 7.88
N SER A 18 1.28 13.25 8.59
CA SER A 18 0.24 12.43 9.22
C SER A 18 -0.75 11.80 8.22
N GLN A 19 -0.65 12.14 6.92
CA GLN A 19 -1.47 11.62 5.83
C GLN A 19 -0.65 11.41 4.56
N ALA A 20 -0.64 10.19 4.04
CA ALA A 20 -0.05 9.87 2.75
C ALA A 20 -1.14 9.44 1.76
N SER A 21 -1.13 10.05 0.58
CA SER A 21 -2.01 9.71 -0.53
C SER A 21 -1.22 8.95 -1.58
N ILE A 22 -1.74 7.80 -2.01
CA ILE A 22 -1.11 6.96 -3.03
C ILE A 22 -2.02 6.99 -4.24
N SER A 23 -1.51 7.46 -5.37
CA SER A 23 -2.23 7.33 -6.64
C SER A 23 -2.21 5.87 -7.06
N ILE A 24 -3.41 5.28 -7.21
CA ILE A 24 -3.60 3.91 -7.66
C ILE A 24 -4.06 3.82 -9.12
N LYS A 25 -3.93 4.91 -9.89
CA LYS A 25 -4.46 5.02 -11.26
C LYS A 25 -3.93 3.96 -12.22
N ASP A 26 -2.71 3.49 -12.00
CA ASP A 26 -2.06 2.49 -12.85
C ASP A 26 -2.20 1.06 -12.31
N LEU A 27 -2.95 0.87 -11.21
CA LEU A 27 -3.25 -0.47 -10.72
C LEU A 27 -4.37 -1.09 -11.55
N ALA A 28 -4.16 -2.33 -11.97
CA ALA A 28 -5.22 -3.14 -12.54
C ALA A 28 -6.37 -3.30 -11.54
N LYS A 29 -7.59 -3.54 -12.05
CA LYS A 29 -8.74 -3.86 -11.21
C LYS A 29 -8.44 -5.13 -10.42
N GLY A 30 -8.77 -5.11 -9.12
CA GLY A 30 -8.48 -6.24 -8.25
C GLY A 30 -8.40 -5.87 -6.78
N VAL A 31 -7.93 -6.84 -6.00
CA VAL A 31 -7.76 -6.71 -4.55
C VAL A 31 -6.28 -6.60 -4.23
N TYR A 32 -5.96 -5.64 -3.38
CA TYR A 32 -4.59 -5.37 -2.95
C TYR A 32 -4.49 -5.26 -1.43
N THR A 33 -3.31 -5.57 -0.93
CA THR A 33 -2.92 -5.42 0.47
C THR A 33 -1.94 -4.26 0.60
N VAL A 34 -2.32 -3.22 1.33
CA VAL A 34 -1.44 -2.12 1.74
C VAL A 34 -0.79 -2.51 3.05
N VAL A 35 0.53 -2.44 3.11
CA VAL A 35 1.30 -2.60 4.34
C VAL A 35 1.97 -1.26 4.62
N VAL A 36 1.66 -0.66 5.77
CA VAL A 36 2.28 0.57 6.26
C VAL A 36 3.20 0.17 7.41
N ILE A 37 4.45 0.60 7.35
CA ILE A 37 5.46 0.31 8.36
C ILE A 37 5.89 1.64 8.98
N ASN A 38 5.71 1.80 10.29
CA ASN A 38 6.14 3.01 10.99
C ASN A 38 7.65 2.92 11.34
N PRO A 39 8.27 4.01 11.83
CA PRO A 39 9.68 4.00 12.21
C PRO A 39 10.03 2.95 13.28
N GLN A 40 9.07 2.57 14.13
CA GLN A 40 9.20 1.52 15.15
C GLN A 40 9.07 0.09 14.58
N GLN A 41 9.01 -0.08 13.25
CA GLN A 41 8.84 -1.35 12.54
C GLN A 41 7.48 -2.04 12.77
N GLU A 42 6.50 -1.33 13.31
CA GLU A 42 5.15 -1.86 13.48
C GLU A 42 4.41 -1.83 12.14
N LYS A 43 3.71 -2.92 11.83
CA LYS A 43 3.01 -3.11 10.57
C LYS A 43 1.52 -2.85 10.76
N GLN A 44 0.96 -1.97 9.95
CA GLN A 44 -0.49 -1.84 9.77
C GLN A 44 -0.87 -2.37 8.38
N ILE A 45 -1.84 -3.29 8.35
CA ILE A 45 -2.26 -3.96 7.12
C ILE A 45 -3.68 -3.49 6.78
N ARG A 46 -3.90 -3.10 5.52
CA ARG A 46 -5.21 -2.68 5.01
C ARG A 46 -5.51 -3.36 3.68
N LYS A 47 -6.78 -3.71 3.45
CA LYS A 47 -7.27 -4.24 2.17
C LYS A 47 -7.86 -3.11 1.34
N VAL A 48 -7.51 -3.07 0.06
CA VAL A 48 -8.05 -2.11 -0.92
C VAL A 48 -8.63 -2.88 -2.10
N VAL A 49 -9.76 -2.43 -2.61
CA VAL A 49 -10.39 -2.96 -3.82
C VAL A 49 -10.41 -1.87 -4.88
N VAL A 50 -9.87 -2.16 -6.06
CA VAL A 50 -9.78 -1.27 -7.21
C VAL A 50 -10.79 -1.74 -8.26
N PHE A 51 -11.68 -0.84 -8.69
CA PHE A 51 -12.82 -1.13 -9.58
C PHE A 51 -12.71 -0.38 -10.92
#